data_AF-A0A3D5K1Y9-F1
#
_entry.id   AF-A0A3D5K1Y9-F1
#
_cell.length_a   1.000
_cell.length_b   1.000
_cell.length_c   1.000
_cell.angle_alpha   90.00
_cell.angle_beta   90.00
_cell.angle_gamma   90.00
#
_symmetry.space_group_name_H-M   'P 1'
#
loop_
_entity.id
_entity.type
_entity.pdbx_description
1 polymer ?
#
loop_
_entity_poly.entity_id
_entity_poly.type
_entity_poly.pdbx_seq_one_letter_code
_entity_poly.pdbx_strand_id
1 'polypeptide(L)' 'VIGANDVVNPSARTDPDSPIAGMPILDVDESRTVVVVKRSLSPGFAGVPNPLFAADGTLMLFGDGKDAVLDVVAALLNG' A
#
# COMPACT_ATOMS: atom_id res chain seq x y z
N VAL A 1 -0.36 3.75 4.52
CA VAL A 1 0.70 2.74 4.24
C VAL A 1 1.88 3.43 3.60
N ILE A 2 3.04 3.46 4.24
CA ILE A 2 4.24 4.12 3.69
C ILE A 2 5.28 3.06 3.33
N GLY A 3 5.63 2.93 2.05
CA GLY A 3 6.68 2.03 1.57
C GLY A 3 6.38 0.53 1.66
N ALA A 4 5.31 0.12 2.36
CA ALA A 4 4.93 -1.28 2.50
C ALA A 4 4.20 -1.80 1.25
N ASN A 5 4.43 -3.08 0.92
CA ASN A 5 3.76 -3.76 -0.18
C ASN A 5 3.28 -5.15 0.25
N ASP A 6 4.19 -6.12 0.41
CA ASP A 6 3.81 -7.53 0.64
C ASP A 6 3.06 -7.72 1.97
N VAL A 7 3.45 -7.01 3.03
CA VAL A 7 2.82 -7.08 4.37
C VAL A 7 1.41 -6.48 4.45
N VAL A 8 0.92 -5.91 3.36
CA VAL A 8 -0.45 -5.37 3.22
C VAL A 8 -1.15 -5.93 1.97
N ASN A 9 -0.63 -7.00 1.37
CA ASN A 9 -1.14 -7.51 0.09
C ASN A 9 -2.27 -8.54 0.30
N PRO A 10 -3.55 -8.22 -0.02
CA PRO A 10 -4.69 -9.09 0.26
C PRO A 10 -4.62 -10.46 -0.43
N SER A 11 -3.78 -10.62 -1.46
CA SER A 11 -3.52 -11.91 -2.10
C SER A 11 -3.04 -12.97 -1.10
N ALA A 12 -2.38 -12.59 0.01
CA ALA A 12 -2.00 -13.55 1.05
C ALA A 12 -3.20 -14.28 1.68
N ARG A 13 -4.39 -13.65 1.71
CA ARG A 13 -5.63 -14.21 2.27
C ARG A 13 -6.59 -14.75 1.20
N THR A 14 -6.52 -14.22 -0.01
CA THR A 14 -7.56 -14.40 -1.04
C THR A 14 -7.13 -15.27 -2.23
N ASP A 15 -5.83 -15.44 -2.45
CA ASP A 15 -5.28 -16.19 -3.57
C ASP A 15 -4.39 -17.35 -3.07
N PRO A 16 -4.91 -18.59 -3.04
CA PRO A 16 -4.16 -19.76 -2.61
C PRO A 16 -2.92 -20.09 -3.45
N ASP A 17 -2.88 -19.63 -4.71
CA ASP A 17 -1.76 -19.88 -5.64
C ASP A 17 -0.67 -18.79 -5.54
N SER A 18 -0.91 -17.74 -4.76
CA SER A 18 0.04 -16.65 -4.54
C SER A 18 1.28 -17.13 -3.77
N PRO A 19 2.49 -16.66 -4.10
CA PRO A 19 3.72 -16.94 -3.33
C PRO A 19 3.67 -16.48 -1.87
N ILE A 20 2.72 -15.62 -1.51
CA ILE A 20 2.50 -15.12 -0.15
C ILE A 20 1.24 -15.69 0.50
N ALA A 21 0.62 -16.72 -0.08
CA ALA A 21 -0.56 -17.37 0.48
C ALA A 21 -0.30 -17.86 1.92
N GLY A 22 -1.18 -17.49 2.85
CA GLY A 22 -1.08 -17.83 4.27
C GLY A 22 -0.10 -16.98 5.09
N MET A 23 0.62 -16.03 4.46
CA MET A 23 1.44 -15.07 5.20
C MET A 23 0.55 -14.17 6.07
N PRO A 24 0.82 -14.02 7.38
CA PRO A 24 0.12 -13.02 8.19
C PRO A 24 0.39 -11.61 7.68
N ILE A 25 -0.66 -10.85 7.41
CA ILE A 25 -0.59 -9.48 6.91
C ILE A 25 -1.43 -8.53 7.76
N LEU A 26 -1.29 -7.22 7.53
CA LEU A 26 -2.19 -6.22 8.07
C LEU A 26 -3.41 -6.06 7.16
N ASP A 27 -4.60 -6.18 7.72
CA ASP A 27 -5.90 -6.07 7.02
C ASP A 27 -6.28 -4.61 6.75
N VAL A 28 -5.36 -3.86 6.12
CA VAL A 28 -5.55 -2.43 5.85
C VAL A 28 -6.66 -2.17 4.84
N ASP A 29 -6.96 -3.15 3.98
CA ASP A 29 -8.04 -3.10 2.99
C ASP A 29 -9.44 -3.02 3.62
N GLU A 30 -9.59 -3.40 4.90
CA GLU A 30 -10.84 -3.25 5.65
C GLU A 30 -11.08 -1.82 6.16
N SER A 31 -10.10 -0.92 6.02
CA SER A 31 -10.24 0.48 6.43
C SER A 31 -11.15 1.25 5.47
N ARG A 32 -11.88 2.25 5.99
CA ARG A 32 -12.71 3.15 5.15
C ARG A 32 -11.92 3.81 4.02
N THR A 33 -10.67 4.18 4.29
CA THR A 33 -9.78 4.82 3.31
C THR A 33 -8.35 4.40 3.58
N VAL A 34 -7.65 4.00 2.53
CA VAL A 34 -6.24 3.65 2.56
C VAL A 34 -5.48 4.62 1.69
N VAL A 35 -4.44 5.25 2.23
CA VAL A 35 -3.48 6.02 1.43
C VAL A 35 -2.18 5.24 1.35
N VAL A 36 -1.72 4.91 0.15
CA VAL A 36 -0.47 4.18 -0.11
C VAL A 36 0.56 5.14 -0.67
N VAL A 37 1.69 5.28 0.02
CA VAL A 37 2.83 6.10 -0.39
C VAL A 37 3.91 5.21 -0.97
N LYS A 38 4.16 5.32 -2.28
CA LYS A 38 5.22 4.59 -2.98
C LYS A 38 5.61 5.28 -4.28
N ARG A 39 6.78 4.96 -4.85
CA ARG A 39 7.30 5.65 -6.06
C ARG A 39 6.62 5.27 -7.37
N SER A 40 6.06 4.07 -7.47
CA SER A 40 5.50 3.49 -8.71
C SER A 40 4.55 2.34 -8.39
N LEU A 41 4.01 1.64 -9.39
CA LEU A 41 3.28 0.37 -9.19
C LEU A 41 4.17 -0.87 -9.09
N SER A 42 5.50 -0.72 -8.99
CA SER A 42 6.43 -1.85 -8.91
C SER A 42 6.11 -2.82 -7.75
N PRO A 43 6.33 -4.13 -7.95
CA PRO A 43 6.07 -5.15 -6.93
C PRO A 43 7.04 -5.05 -5.74
N GLY A 44 6.70 -5.75 -4.66
CA GLY A 44 7.54 -5.90 -3.48
C GLY A 44 8.58 -7.01 -3.65
N PHE A 45 9.01 -7.59 -2.54
CA PHE A 45 10.00 -8.67 -2.54
C PHE A 45 9.41 -9.95 -3.14
N ALA A 46 8.14 -10.24 -2.85
CA ALA A 46 7.44 -11.41 -3.38
C ALA A 46 7.24 -11.37 -4.91
N GLY A 47 7.50 -10.22 -5.56
CA GLY A 47 7.44 -10.10 -7.03
C GLY A 47 6.03 -10.14 -7.62
N VAL A 48 4.98 -10.14 -6.79
CA VAL A 48 3.58 -10.19 -7.24
C VAL A 48 2.89 -8.81 -7.22
N PRO A 49 1.90 -8.59 -8.08
CA PRO A 49 1.01 -7.44 -7.97
C PRO A 49 0.29 -7.40 -6.63
N ASN A 50 -0.13 -6.21 -6.20
CA ASN A 50 -0.91 -6.02 -4.97
C ASN A 50 -2.29 -5.47 -5.33
N PRO A 51 -3.37 -6.28 -5.20
CA PRO A 51 -4.74 -5.86 -5.49
C PRO A 51 -5.21 -4.64 -4.70
N LEU A 52 -4.63 -4.38 -3.51
CA LEU A 52 -4.94 -3.19 -2.70
C LEU A 52 -4.81 -1.90 -3.51
N PHE A 53 -3.82 -1.80 -4.41
CA PHE A 53 -3.53 -0.57 -5.15
C PHE A 53 -4.61 -0.19 -6.17
N ALA A 54 -5.53 -1.11 -6.48
CA ALA A 54 -6.66 -0.89 -7.38
C ALA A 54 -8.02 -0.92 -6.66
N ALA A 55 -8.05 -1.07 -5.34
CA ALA A 55 -9.29 -1.11 -4.58
C ALA A 55 -9.93 0.29 -4.50
N ASP A 56 -11.26 0.37 -4.63
CA ASP A 56 -12.01 1.64 -4.63
C ASP A 56 -11.76 2.54 -3.42
N GLY A 57 -11.48 1.95 -2.25
CA GLY A 57 -11.15 2.66 -1.00
C GLY A 57 -9.68 3.09 -0.88
N THR A 58 -8.86 2.86 -1.90
CA THR A 58 -7.41 3.09 -1.86
C THR A 58 -6.99 4.23 -2.77
N LEU A 59 -6.22 5.16 -2.21
CA LEU A 59 -5.60 6.28 -2.89
C LEU A 59 -4.09 6.04 -3.00
N MET A 60 -3.55 6.22 -4.20
CA MET A 60 -2.12 6.15 -4.46
C MET A 60 -1.49 7.54 -4.39
N LEU A 61 -0.60 7.76 -3.43
CA LEU A 61 0.24 8.94 -3.33
C LEU A 61 1.64 8.60 -3.87
N PHE A 62 1.90 8.94 -5.13
CA PHE A 62 3.18 8.62 -5.76
C PHE A 62 4.29 9.58 -5.31
N GLY A 63 5.36 9.03 -4.74
CA GLY A 63 6.50 9.82 -4.27
C GLY A 63 7.53 9.00 -3.50
N ASP A 64 8.67 9.63 -3.20
CA ASP A 64 9.55 9.14 -2.14
C ASP A 64 8.82 9.19 -0.79
N GLY A 65 9.09 8.21 0.07
CA GLY A 65 8.37 8.08 1.33
C GLY A 65 8.61 9.22 2.31
N LYS A 66 9.82 9.78 2.34
CA LYS A 66 10.15 10.92 3.20
C LYS A 66 9.54 12.19 2.64
N ASP A 67 9.76 12.45 1.35
CA ASP A 67 9.32 13.70 0.71
C ASP A 67 7.79 13.81 0.75
N ALA A 68 7.06 12.73 0.41
CA ALA A 68 5.59 12.74 0.46
C ALA A 68 5.03 13.02 1.86
N VAL A 69 5.69 12.52 2.93
CA VAL A 69 5.27 12.80 4.31
C VAL A 69 5.55 14.26 4.67
N LEU A 70 6.70 14.79 4.29
CA LEU A 70 7.03 16.20 4.53
C LEU A 70 6.07 17.15 3.79
N ASP A 71 5.69 16.83 2.56
CA ASP A 71 4.72 17.59 1.78
C ASP A 71 3.34 17.62 2.44
N VAL A 72 2.87 16.47 2.96
CA VAL A 72 1.62 16.38 3.72
C VAL A 72 1.69 17.23 4.99
N VAL A 73 2.79 17.15 5.74
CA VAL A 73 2.99 17.98 6.94
C VAL A 73 2.97 19.47 6.59
N ALA A 74 3.67 19.88 5.54
CA ALA A 74 3.69 21.28 5.09
C ALA A 74 2.29 21.76 4.64
N ALA A 75 1.52 20.92 3.95
CA ALA A 75 0.15 21.24 3.54
C ALA A 75 -0.79 21.42 4.74
N LEU A 76 -0.63 20.61 5.80
CA LEU A 76 -1.42 20.73 7.03
C LEU A 76 -1.09 21.98 7.86
N LEU A 77 0.15 22.49 7.75
CA LEU A 77 0.58 23.68 8.49
C LEU A 77 0.24 25.00 7.76
N ASN A 78 0.12 24.96 6.44
CA ASN A 78 -0.03 26.14 5.60
C ASN A 78 -1.42 26.25 4.92
N GLY A 79 -2.27 25.24 5.08
CA GLY A 79 -3.67 25.23 4.61
C GLY A 79 -4.63 25.61 5.73
#